data_AF-A0A6B3HRX5-F1
#
_entry.id   AF-A0A6B3HRX5-F1
#
_cell.length_a   1.000
_cell.length_b   1.000
_cell.length_c   1.000
_cell.angle_alpha   90.00
_cell.angle_beta   90.00
_cell.angle_gamma   90.00
#
_symmetry.space_group_name_H-M   'P 1'
#
loop_
_entity.id
_entity.type
_entity.pdbx_description
1 polymer ?
#
loop_
_entity_poly.entity_id
_entity_poly.type
_entity_poly.pdbx_seq_one_letter_code
_entity_poly.pdbx_strand_id
1 'polypeptide(L)'
;MTSTSSARTTAPVATSTITAAASGRWTLGDLPVSRVGFGTMRLPQTGEALVPRAVPRDRAAALAVLRRAVDLGVNHIDTAAFYFSPLRSANELI
;
A
#
# COMPACT_ATOMS: atom_id res chain seq x y z
N MET A 1 -55.62 -5.28 -14.06
CA MET A 1 -54.24 -4.85 -14.38
C MET A 1 -53.46 -4.79 -13.07
N THR A 2 -52.81 -5.88 -12.68
CA THR A 2 -51.99 -5.97 -11.46
C THR A 2 -50.52 -6.03 -11.89
N SER A 3 -49.80 -4.93 -11.70
CA SER A 3 -48.37 -4.84 -11.96
C SER A 3 -47.59 -5.42 -10.77
N THR A 4 -46.91 -6.54 -10.99
CA THR A 4 -45.99 -7.11 -10.01
C THR A 4 -44.62 -6.45 -10.19
N SER A 5 -44.24 -5.57 -9.26
CA SER A 5 -42.89 -4.98 -9.21
C SER A 5 -41.92 -6.03 -8.64
N SER A 6 -40.95 -6.44 -9.44
CA SER A 6 -39.90 -7.38 -9.03
C SER A 6 -38.77 -6.60 -8.34
N ALA A 7 -38.69 -6.73 -7.02
CA ALA A 7 -37.61 -6.14 -6.22
C ALA A 7 -36.29 -6.86 -6.52
N ARG A 8 -35.28 -6.09 -6.94
CA ARG A 8 -33.95 -6.59 -7.23
C ARG A 8 -33.19 -6.80 -5.91
N THR A 9 -33.11 -8.04 -5.46
CA THR A 9 -32.27 -8.41 -4.31
C THR A 9 -30.79 -8.28 -4.68
N THR A 10 -30.08 -7.34 -4.08
CA THR A 10 -28.62 -7.25 -4.17
C THR A 10 -28.02 -8.21 -3.15
N ALA A 11 -27.29 -9.24 -3.62
CA ALA A 11 -26.55 -10.14 -2.75
C ALA A 11 -25.38 -9.40 -2.07
N PRO A 12 -25.01 -9.74 -0.83
CA PRO A 12 -23.85 -9.15 -0.16
C PRO A 12 -22.56 -9.51 -0.93
N VAL A 13 -21.74 -8.50 -1.23
CA VAL A 13 -20.43 -8.70 -1.86
C VAL A 13 -19.50 -9.37 -0.85
N ALA A 14 -19.09 -10.61 -1.11
CA ALA A 14 -18.09 -11.29 -0.32
C ALA A 14 -16.80 -10.45 -0.30
N THR A 15 -16.31 -10.10 0.89
CA THR A 15 -15.06 -9.34 1.03
C THR A 15 -13.88 -10.29 0.90
N SER A 16 -13.34 -10.44 -0.30
CA SER A 16 -12.05 -11.11 -0.51
C SER A 16 -10.91 -10.13 -0.26
N THR A 17 -9.80 -10.62 0.30
CA THR A 17 -8.59 -9.81 0.47
C THR A 17 -7.97 -9.56 -0.89
N ILE A 18 -7.83 -8.29 -1.27
CA ILE A 18 -7.13 -7.89 -2.50
C ILE A 18 -5.62 -8.01 -2.26
N THR A 19 -4.93 -8.77 -3.11
CA THR A 19 -3.47 -8.95 -3.08
C THR A 19 -2.84 -8.31 -4.32
N ALA A 20 -1.53 -8.06 -4.27
CA ALA A 20 -0.77 -7.54 -5.40
C ALA A 20 -0.80 -8.48 -6.61
N ALA A 21 -1.03 -9.79 -6.41
CA ALA A 21 -1.17 -10.75 -7.51
C ALA A 21 -2.33 -10.40 -8.45
N ALA A 22 -3.41 -9.78 -7.94
CA ALA A 22 -4.53 -9.31 -8.75
C ALA A 22 -4.13 -8.21 -9.76
N SER A 23 -3.00 -7.54 -9.54
CA SER A 23 -2.45 -6.56 -10.48
C SER A 23 -1.75 -7.20 -11.68
N GLY A 24 -1.51 -8.52 -11.68
CA GLY A 24 -0.68 -9.19 -12.67
C GLY A 24 0.81 -8.95 -12.46
N ARG A 25 1.63 -9.45 -13.40
CA ARG A 25 3.09 -9.32 -13.36
C ARG A 25 3.64 -8.50 -14.52
N TRP A 26 4.84 -7.93 -14.31
CA TRP A 26 5.63 -7.22 -15.30
C TRP A 26 7.11 -7.58 -15.13
N THR A 27 7.89 -7.56 -16.21
CA THR A 27 9.34 -7.75 -16.13
C THR A 27 10.02 -6.39 -16.14
N LEU A 28 10.57 -5.98 -15.01
CA LEU A 28 11.33 -4.74 -14.86
C LEU A 28 12.83 -5.05 -15.01
N GLY A 29 13.40 -4.73 -16.16
CA GLY A 29 14.74 -5.21 -16.52
C GLY A 29 14.71 -6.73 -16.66
N ASP A 30 15.37 -7.42 -15.74
CA ASP A 30 15.41 -8.88 -15.58
C ASP A 30 14.59 -9.39 -14.38
N LEU A 31 13.94 -8.50 -13.62
CA LEU A 31 13.21 -8.84 -12.40
C LEU A 31 11.69 -8.93 -12.64
N PRO A 32 11.04 -10.07 -12.35
CA PRO A 32 9.58 -10.15 -12.38
C PRO A 32 8.96 -9.48 -11.15
N VAL A 33 8.18 -8.43 -11.38
CA VAL A 33 7.48 -7.66 -10.33
C VAL A 33 5.97 -7.81 -10.44
N SER A 34 5.26 -7.73 -9.32
CA SER A 34 3.83 -7.38 -9.31
C SER A 34 3.66 -6.01 -9.98
N ARG A 35 2.53 -5.72 -10.62
CA ARG A 35 2.32 -4.38 -11.22
C ARG A 35 2.02 -3.29 -10.18
N VAL A 36 1.74 -3.68 -8.94
CA VAL A 36 1.57 -2.79 -7.79
C VAL A 36 2.76 -2.94 -6.84
N GLY A 37 3.41 -1.81 -6.55
CA GLY A 37 4.51 -1.67 -5.59
C GLY A 37 4.10 -0.93 -4.32
N PHE A 38 5.05 -0.75 -3.41
CA PHE A 38 4.85 0.06 -2.21
C PHE A 38 5.81 1.25 -2.16
N GLY A 39 5.25 2.47 -2.27
CA GLY A 39 5.99 3.71 -2.15
C GLY A 39 6.20 4.14 -0.70
N THR A 40 7.41 4.58 -0.36
CA THR A 40 7.83 4.84 1.02
C THR A 40 7.88 6.30 1.43
N MET A 41 7.47 7.23 0.56
CA MET A 41 7.49 8.69 0.83
C MET A 41 6.83 9.08 2.17
N ARG A 42 5.73 8.42 2.53
CA ARG A 42 5.01 8.63 3.80
C ARG A 42 5.30 7.55 4.84
N LEU A 43 6.20 6.62 4.58
CA LEU A 43 6.52 5.56 5.53
C LEU A 43 7.12 6.09 6.86
N PRO A 44 8.09 7.02 6.86
CA PRO A 44 8.73 7.47 8.10
C PRO A 44 7.89 8.50 8.89
N GLN A 45 6.70 8.87 8.42
CA GLN A 45 5.88 9.96 8.96
C GLN A 45 4.37 9.70 8.90
N THR A 46 3.60 10.49 9.64
CA THR A 46 2.13 10.55 9.54
C THR A 46 1.72 11.94 9.03
N GLY A 47 0.61 11.98 8.28
CA GLY A 47 0.12 13.22 7.68
C GLY A 47 0.89 13.61 6.41
N GLU A 48 1.10 14.92 6.24
CA GLU A 48 1.81 15.49 5.10
C GLU A 48 3.30 15.11 5.11
N ALA A 49 3.84 14.83 3.93
CA ALA A 49 5.22 14.43 3.75
C ALA A 49 6.10 15.60 3.32
N LEU A 50 7.40 15.54 3.65
CA LEU A 50 8.42 16.48 3.17
C LEU A 50 8.18 17.93 3.61
N VAL A 51 7.55 18.11 4.78
CA VAL A 51 7.32 19.42 5.41
C VAL A 51 8.11 19.54 6.71
N PRO A 52 8.53 20.75 7.13
CA PRO A 52 9.30 20.94 8.37
C PRO A 52 8.62 20.39 9.64
N ARG A 53 7.29 20.32 9.64
CA ARG A 53 6.46 19.84 10.75
C ARG A 53 6.00 18.39 10.59
N ALA A 54 6.65 17.62 9.72
CA ALA A 54 6.35 16.21 9.54
C ALA A 54 6.42 15.46 10.88
N VAL A 55 5.35 14.75 11.22
CA VAL A 55 5.27 14.00 12.47
C VAL A 55 5.88 12.61 12.23
N PRO A 56 6.96 12.23 12.92
CA PRO A 56 7.57 10.91 12.77
C PRO A 56 6.58 9.79 13.08
N ARG A 57 6.56 8.75 12.26
CA ARG A 57 5.85 7.51 12.58
C ARG A 57 6.68 6.67 13.56
N ASP A 58 5.99 6.00 14.47
CA ASP A 58 6.59 4.93 15.27
C ASP A 58 7.29 3.87 14.40
N ARG A 59 8.46 3.40 14.83
CA ARG A 59 9.28 2.47 14.04
C ARG A 59 8.56 1.14 13.83
N ALA A 60 7.95 0.59 14.88
CA ALA A 60 7.30 -0.71 14.80
C ALA A 60 6.07 -0.65 13.89
N ALA A 61 5.29 0.44 13.96
CA ALA A 61 4.19 0.68 13.06
C ALA A 61 4.63 0.77 11.59
N ALA A 62 5.73 1.48 11.30
CA ALA A 62 6.25 1.57 9.93
C ALA A 62 6.69 0.18 9.39
N LEU A 63 7.40 -0.59 10.21
CA LEU A 63 7.81 -1.96 9.85
C LEU A 63 6.60 -2.90 9.67
N ALA A 64 5.55 -2.74 10.49
CA ALA A 64 4.33 -3.53 10.34
C ALA A 64 3.64 -3.27 8.99
N VAL A 65 3.61 -2.01 8.53
CA VAL A 65 3.07 -1.67 7.20
C VAL A 65 3.91 -2.29 6.08
N LEU A 66 5.25 -2.20 6.16
CA LEU A 66 6.14 -2.83 5.18
C LEU A 66 5.95 -4.34 5.11
N ARG A 67 5.92 -5.02 6.27
CA ARG A 67 5.66 -6.47 6.33
C ARG A 67 4.31 -6.81 5.72
N ARG A 68 3.27 -6.03 6.03
CA ARG A 68 1.94 -6.25 5.44
C ARG A 68 1.94 -6.09 3.93
N ALA A 69 2.71 -5.14 3.37
CA ALA A 69 2.84 -5.00 1.92
C ALA A 69 3.46 -6.26 1.30
N VAL A 70 4.52 -6.79 1.90
CA VAL A 70 5.16 -8.03 1.47
C VAL A 70 4.21 -9.23 1.59
N ASP A 71 3.48 -9.35 2.70
CA ASP A 71 2.48 -10.41 2.91
C ASP A 71 1.34 -10.37 1.86
N LEU A 72 1.03 -9.17 1.36
CA LEU A 72 0.05 -8.96 0.28
C LEU A 72 0.64 -9.21 -1.12
N GLY A 73 1.91 -9.62 -1.22
CA GLY A 73 2.59 -9.97 -2.47
C GLY A 73 3.25 -8.80 -3.19
N VAL A 74 3.44 -7.66 -2.54
CA VAL A 74 4.31 -6.60 -3.06
C VAL A 74 5.75 -7.10 -3.02
N ASN A 75 6.46 -7.00 -4.14
CA ASN A 75 7.83 -7.47 -4.28
C ASN A 75 8.80 -6.40 -4.84
N HIS A 76 8.36 -5.14 -4.87
CA HIS A 76 9.23 -4.01 -5.17
C HIS A 76 8.78 -2.79 -4.34
N ILE A 77 9.78 -2.08 -3.80
CA ILE A 77 9.61 -0.94 -2.90
C ILE A 77 10.22 0.29 -3.56
N ASP A 78 9.45 1.36 -3.65
CA ASP A 78 9.90 2.65 -4.19
C ASP A 78 10.35 3.57 -3.05
N THR A 79 11.56 4.11 -3.15
CA THR A 79 12.18 4.92 -2.11
C THR A 79 13.14 5.96 -2.67
N ALA A 80 13.51 6.94 -1.82
CA ALA A 80 14.46 7.98 -2.17
C ALA A 80 15.16 8.51 -0.90
N ALA A 81 16.41 8.93 -1.03
CA ALA A 81 17.22 9.42 0.09
C ALA A 81 16.59 10.60 0.85
N PHE A 82 15.78 11.43 0.16
CA PHE A 82 15.10 12.58 0.74
C PHE A 82 13.71 12.24 1.33
N TYR A 83 13.28 10.98 1.32
CA TYR A 83 12.08 10.55 2.04
C TYR A 83 12.41 10.36 3.52
N PHE A 84 12.36 11.43 4.30
CA PHE A 84 12.67 11.40 5.73
C PHE A 84 11.59 12.08 6.58
N SER A 85 11.63 11.78 7.86
CA SER A 85 11.05 12.57 8.94
C SER A 85 12.18 13.03 9.87
N PRO A 86 11.92 13.93 10.83
CA PRO A 86 12.96 14.40 11.76
C PRO A 86 13.71 13.30 12.53
N LEU A 87 13.15 12.08 12.64
CA LEU A 87 13.79 10.98 13.35
C LEU A 87 14.48 9.94 12.46
N ARG A 88 14.16 9.86 11.15
CA ARG A 88 14.68 8.79 10.27
C ARG A 88 14.41 9.01 8.80
N SER A 89 15.24 8.41 7.96
CA SER A 89 14.97 8.16 6.55
C SER A 89 14.08 6.91 6.34
N ALA A 90 13.33 6.86 5.25
CA ALA A 90 12.67 5.66 4.75
C ALA A 90 13.70 4.54 4.47
N ASN A 91 14.89 4.88 3.98
CA ASN A 91 15.94 3.92 3.65
C ASN A 91 16.44 3.12 4.88
N GLU A 92 16.27 3.64 6.10
CA GLU A 92 16.65 2.93 7.34
C GLU A 92 15.65 1.85 7.76
N LEU A 93 14.53 1.72 7.03
CA LEU A 93 13.44 0.79 7.31
C LEU A 93 13.36 -0.37 6.30
N ILE A 94 14.08 -0.27 5.19
CA ILE A 94 14.05 -1.19 4.04
C ILE A 94 15.38 -1.93 3.99
#